data_AF-A0A1A7XPV5-F1
#
_entry.id   AF-A0A1A7XPV5-F1
#
_cell.length_a   1.000
_cell.length_b   1.000
_cell.length_c   1.000
_cell.angle_alpha   90.00
_cell.angle_beta   90.00
_cell.angle_gamma   90.00
#
_symmetry.space_group_name_H-M   'P 1'
#
loop_
_entity.id
_entity.type
_entity.pdbx_description
1 polymer ?
#
loop_
_entity_poly.entity_id
_entity_poly.type
_entity_poly.pdbx_seq_one_letter_code
_entity_poly.pdbx_strand_id
1 'polypeptide(L)'
;MDSESTILTKEYIKMMTDMIVLCATLALSLFFWIISLTMSAISGNLQPVSPWRWLFSILVPLMLTSRALRRRSLDRSGALGALLVGFVLTMANFSFFSALLVFFITSTKLTRWGAEKKKKIDVDYKEGGQRNWVQVFCNGGVPTELALLYMIE
;
A
#
# COMPACT_ATOMS: atom_id res chain seq x y z
N MET A 1 8.72 13.16 -36.83
CA MET A 1 9.09 14.22 -35.86
C MET A 1 8.00 14.45 -34.82
N ASP A 2 6.70 14.47 -35.17
CA ASP A 2 5.60 14.64 -34.20
C ASP A 2 5.41 13.51 -33.19
N SER A 3 5.75 12.27 -33.54
CA SER A 3 5.61 11.12 -32.62
C SER A 3 6.57 11.22 -31.43
N GLU A 4 7.80 11.71 -31.66
CA GLU A 4 8.85 11.74 -30.65
C GLU A 4 8.62 12.91 -29.67
N SER A 5 8.25 14.09 -30.19
CA SER A 5 7.85 15.24 -29.36
C SER A 5 6.63 14.93 -28.50
N THR A 6 5.65 14.17 -29.01
CA THR A 6 4.47 13.75 -28.24
C THR A 6 4.86 12.78 -27.11
N ILE A 7 5.79 11.85 -27.36
CA ILE A 7 6.30 10.93 -26.33
C ILE A 7 7.04 11.70 -25.24
N LEU A 8 7.95 12.62 -25.61
CA LEU A 8 8.71 13.40 -24.64
C LEU A 8 7.80 14.32 -23.81
N THR A 9 6.77 14.92 -24.43
CA THR A 9 5.79 15.75 -23.71
C THR A 9 5.01 14.91 -22.69
N LYS A 10 4.64 13.67 -23.05
CA LYS A 10 3.93 12.75 -22.16
C LYS A 10 4.80 12.27 -21.01
N GLU A 11 6.08 12.00 -21.26
CA GLU A 11 7.05 11.67 -20.22
C GLU A 11 7.32 12.85 -19.28
N TYR A 12 7.45 14.06 -19.82
CA TYR A 12 7.61 15.28 -19.05
C TYR A 12 6.40 15.54 -18.13
N ILE A 13 5.17 15.44 -18.66
CA ILE A 13 3.94 15.58 -17.87
C ILE A 13 3.88 14.54 -16.74
N LYS A 14 4.28 13.30 -17.03
CA LYS A 14 4.33 12.23 -16.04
C LYS A 14 5.34 12.54 -14.94
N MET A 15 6.55 12.97 -15.29
CA MET A 15 7.59 13.36 -14.32
C MET A 15 7.15 14.54 -13.45
N MET A 16 6.54 15.56 -14.06
CA MET A 16 6.02 16.72 -13.34
C MET A 16 4.89 16.32 -12.37
N THR A 17 3.99 15.44 -12.80
CA THR A 17 2.92 14.90 -11.94
C THR A 17 3.51 14.11 -10.77
N ASP A 18 4.48 13.23 -11.03
CA ASP A 18 5.17 12.45 -9.99
C ASP A 18 5.87 13.37 -8.97
N MET A 19 6.48 14.47 -9.43
CA MET A 19 7.11 15.47 -8.57
C MET A 19 6.09 16.24 -7.71
N ILE A 20 4.96 16.66 -8.28
CA ILE A 20 3.88 17.34 -7.54
C ILE A 20 3.30 16.41 -6.47
N VAL A 21 3.05 15.14 -6.82
CA VAL A 21 2.56 14.14 -5.88
C VAL A 21 3.56 13.93 -4.74
N LEU A 22 4.85 13.85 -5.05
CA LEU A 22 5.90 13.73 -4.04
C LEU A 22 5.91 14.93 -3.08
N CYS A 23 5.92 16.16 -3.62
CA CYS A 23 5.90 17.38 -2.82
C CYS A 23 4.65 17.47 -1.93
N ALA A 24 3.47 17.17 -2.47
CA ALA A 24 2.23 17.15 -1.70
C ALA A 24 2.28 16.10 -0.58
N THR A 25 2.81 14.91 -0.85
CA THR A 25 2.92 13.85 0.15
C THR A 25 3.88 14.23 1.28
N LEU A 26 5.01 14.88 0.95
CA LEU A 26 5.95 15.40 1.95
C LEU A 26 5.31 16.49 2.81
N ALA A 27 4.59 17.42 2.20
CA ALA A 27 3.90 18.49 2.92
C ALA A 27 2.83 17.95 3.88
N LEU A 28 2.02 16.98 3.45
CA LEU A 28 1.05 16.31 4.32
C LEU A 28 1.74 15.57 5.49
N SER A 29 2.84 14.87 5.24
CA SER A 29 3.60 14.17 6.28
C SER A 29 4.14 15.13 7.35
N LEU A 30 4.70 16.26 6.94
CA LEU A 30 5.19 17.30 7.85
C LEU A 30 4.05 17.94 8.64
N PHE A 31 2.90 18.18 8.00
CA PHE A 31 1.71 18.71 8.67
C PHE A 31 1.18 17.77 9.76
N PHE A 32 1.05 16.49 9.46
CA PHE A 32 0.64 15.47 10.45
C PHE A 32 1.66 15.35 11.60
N TRP A 33 2.96 15.51 11.33
CA TRP A 33 3.97 15.51 12.38
C TRP A 33 3.89 16.74 13.29
N ILE A 34 3.66 17.92 12.73
CA ILE A 34 3.46 19.15 13.52
C ILE A 34 2.24 18.99 14.44
N ILE A 35 1.13 18.45 13.92
CA ILE A 35 -0.06 18.15 14.74
C ILE A 35 0.28 17.13 15.84
N SER A 36 1.00 16.05 15.51
CA SER A 36 1.43 15.03 16.47
C SER A 36 2.31 15.61 17.59
N LEU A 37 3.24 16.51 17.25
CA LEU A 37 4.05 17.25 18.22
C LEU A 37 3.21 18.15 19.12
N THR A 38 2.25 18.90 18.55
CA THR A 38 1.36 19.76 19.34
C THR A 38 0.46 18.94 20.26
N MET A 39 -0.08 17.82 19.78
CA MET A 39 -0.88 16.90 20.59
C MET A 39 -0.06 16.25 21.70
N SER A 40 1.20 15.88 21.44
CA SER A 40 2.15 15.39 22.45
C SER A 40 2.41 16.45 23.53
N ALA A 41 2.62 17.71 23.13
CA ALA A 41 2.86 18.83 24.04
C ALA A 41 1.66 19.14 24.96
N ILE A 42 0.44 18.89 24.49
CA ILE A 42 -0.80 19.09 25.27
C ILE A 42 -1.12 17.87 26.16
N SER A 43 -0.84 16.65 25.67
CA SER A 43 -1.31 15.40 26.31
C SER A 43 -0.31 14.78 27.29
N GLY A 44 0.94 15.23 27.31
CA GLY A 44 1.96 14.88 28.32
C GLY A 44 2.48 13.43 28.33
N ASN A 45 1.84 12.49 27.63
CA ASN A 45 2.19 11.05 27.64
C ASN A 45 2.26 10.37 26.26
N LEU A 46 2.03 11.10 25.16
CA LEU A 46 2.03 10.49 23.81
C LEU A 46 3.38 10.70 23.13
N GLN A 47 4.12 9.61 22.91
CA GLN A 47 5.32 9.62 22.05
C GLN A 47 4.88 9.96 20.61
N PRO A 48 5.29 11.11 20.05
CA PRO A 48 4.84 11.50 18.72
C PRO A 48 5.42 10.56 17.66
N VAL A 49 4.55 9.94 16.86
CA VAL A 49 4.99 9.11 15.73
C VAL A 49 5.79 9.98 14.76
N SER A 50 6.99 9.52 14.40
CA SER A 50 7.90 10.29 13.54
C SER A 50 7.28 10.61 12.17
N PRO A 51 7.63 11.76 11.56
CA PRO A 51 7.03 12.18 10.27
C PRO A 51 7.30 11.15 9.18
N TRP A 52 8.50 10.56 9.20
CA TRP A 52 8.92 9.52 8.28
C TRP A 52 8.01 8.29 8.33
N ARG A 53 7.54 7.88 9.51
CA ARG A 53 6.60 6.75 9.62
C ARG A 53 5.26 7.07 8.95
N TRP A 54 4.71 8.26 9.17
CA TRP A 54 3.51 8.73 8.48
C TRP A 54 3.67 8.82 6.97
N LEU A 55 4.83 9.29 6.51
CA LEU A 55 5.15 9.34 5.09
C LEU A 55 5.13 7.94 4.49
N PHE A 56 5.88 7.00 5.08
CA PHE A 56 6.00 5.64 4.57
C PHE A 56 4.70 4.85 4.68
N SER A 57 3.89 5.05 5.72
CA SER A 57 2.62 4.35 5.90
C SER A 57 1.57 4.72 4.86
N ILE A 58 1.68 5.91 4.26
CA ILE A 58 0.82 6.33 3.15
C ILE A 58 1.45 5.91 1.82
N LEU A 59 2.72 6.30 1.58
CA LEU A 59 3.37 6.09 0.29
C LEU A 59 3.53 4.62 -0.07
N VAL A 60 4.02 3.79 0.86
CA VAL A 60 4.42 2.42 0.54
C VAL A 60 3.19 1.55 0.22
N PRO A 61 2.14 1.50 1.05
CA PRO A 61 0.91 0.77 0.71
C PRO A 61 0.25 1.31 -0.56
N LEU A 62 0.26 2.62 -0.79
CA LEU A 62 -0.32 3.23 -1.99
C LEU A 62 0.41 2.79 -3.26
N MET A 63 1.74 2.85 -3.28
CA MET A 63 2.55 2.44 -4.42
C MET A 63 2.41 0.95 -4.71
N LEU A 64 2.43 0.10 -3.67
CA LEU A 64 2.34 -1.35 -3.84
C LEU A 64 0.93 -1.78 -4.28
N THR A 65 -0.10 -1.20 -3.69
CA THR A 65 -1.48 -1.49 -4.06
C THR A 65 -1.78 -1.04 -5.48
N SER A 66 -1.31 0.15 -5.88
CA SER A 66 -1.42 0.63 -7.27
C SER A 66 -0.72 -0.31 -8.25
N ARG A 67 0.49 -0.80 -7.89
CA ARG A 67 1.21 -1.79 -8.70
C ARG A 67 0.46 -3.12 -8.77
N ALA A 68 -0.12 -3.58 -7.67
CA ALA A 68 -0.87 -4.83 -7.59
C ALA A 68 -2.18 -4.77 -8.40
N LEU A 69 -2.86 -3.63 -8.39
CA LEU A 69 -4.06 -3.38 -9.22
C LEU A 69 -3.70 -3.37 -10.71
N ARG A 70 -2.61 -2.69 -11.09
CA ARG A 70 -2.11 -2.68 -12.48
C ARG A 70 -1.71 -4.08 -12.96
N ARG A 71 -1.18 -4.90 -12.05
CA ARG A 71 -0.79 -6.30 -12.31
C ARG A 71 -1.96 -7.29 -12.21
N ARG A 72 -3.20 -6.82 -12.01
CA ARG A 72 -4.40 -7.65 -11.83
C ARG A 72 -4.24 -8.70 -10.71
N SER A 73 -3.48 -8.38 -9.66
CA SER A 73 -3.28 -9.25 -8.49
C SER A 73 -4.28 -8.97 -7.36
N LEU A 74 -4.90 -7.79 -7.39
CA LEU A 74 -5.99 -7.33 -6.52
C LEU A 74 -7.07 -6.71 -7.41
N ASP A 75 -8.34 -6.84 -7.00
CA ASP A 75 -9.43 -6.03 -7.57
C ASP A 75 -9.54 -4.66 -6.86
N ARG A 76 -10.49 -3.81 -7.25
CA ARG A 76 -10.66 -2.48 -6.64
C ARG A 76 -11.02 -2.54 -5.16
N SER A 77 -11.80 -3.54 -4.75
CA SER A 77 -12.17 -3.73 -3.34
C SER A 77 -10.98 -4.22 -2.52
N GLY A 78 -10.23 -5.18 -3.05
CA GLY A 78 -9.00 -5.68 -2.48
C GLY A 78 -7.95 -4.60 -2.36
N ALA A 79 -7.87 -3.69 -3.33
CA ALA A 79 -7.00 -2.53 -3.26
C ALA A 79 -7.36 -1.64 -2.06
N LEU A 80 -8.64 -1.31 -1.87
CA LEU A 80 -9.05 -0.51 -0.70
C LEU A 80 -8.73 -1.21 0.62
N GLY A 81 -9.00 -2.51 0.72
CA GLY A 81 -8.63 -3.31 1.90
C GLY A 81 -7.13 -3.35 2.14
N ALA A 82 -6.32 -3.49 1.08
CA ALA A 82 -4.87 -3.56 1.17
C ALA A 82 -4.24 -2.21 1.56
N LEU A 83 -4.84 -1.09 1.15
CA LEU A 83 -4.44 0.24 1.61
C LEU A 83 -4.65 0.38 3.12
N LEU A 84 -5.83 0.01 3.62
CA LEU A 84 -6.16 0.11 5.04
C LEU A 84 -5.26 -0.78 5.89
N VAL A 85 -5.18 -2.08 5.55
CA VAL A 85 -4.35 -3.06 6.25
C VAL A 85 -2.87 -2.65 6.17
N GLY A 86 -2.38 -2.30 4.98
CA GLY A 86 -1.00 -1.90 4.79
C GLY A 86 -0.62 -0.63 5.56
N PHE A 87 -1.53 0.34 5.64
CA PHE A 87 -1.34 1.57 6.43
C PHE A 87 -1.17 1.25 7.91
N VAL A 88 -2.11 0.50 8.52
CA VAL A 88 -2.07 0.16 9.95
C VAL A 88 -0.80 -0.63 10.28
N LEU A 89 -0.47 -1.64 9.47
CA LEU A 89 0.73 -2.44 9.68
C LEU A 89 2.01 -1.62 9.60
N THR A 90 2.10 -0.70 8.64
CA THR A 90 3.29 0.15 8.48
C THR A 90 3.40 1.17 9.61
N MET A 91 2.27 1.69 10.11
CA MET A 91 2.22 2.59 11.25
C MET A 91 2.70 1.92 12.54
N ALA A 92 2.29 0.67 12.77
CA ALA A 92 2.68 -0.09 13.95
C ALA A 92 4.18 -0.47 13.91
N ASN A 93 4.59 -1.25 12.91
CA ASN A 93 5.98 -1.65 12.73
C ASN A 93 6.22 -2.19 11.31
N PHE A 94 7.33 -1.78 10.68
CA PHE A 94 7.75 -2.28 9.37
C PHE A 94 7.88 -3.81 9.31
N SER A 95 8.15 -4.49 10.42
CA SER A 95 8.19 -5.96 10.51
C SER A 95 6.84 -6.60 10.19
N PHE A 96 5.73 -6.08 10.74
CA PHE A 96 4.39 -6.62 10.44
C PHE A 96 4.04 -6.43 8.96
N PHE A 97 4.34 -5.24 8.44
CA PHE A 97 4.09 -4.92 7.04
C PHE A 97 4.92 -5.78 6.08
N SER A 98 6.22 -5.93 6.35
CA SER A 98 7.13 -6.68 5.49
C SER A 98 6.79 -8.17 5.46
N ALA A 99 6.38 -8.77 6.58
CA ALA A 99 5.92 -10.15 6.62
C ALA A 99 4.71 -10.39 5.70
N LEU A 100 3.68 -9.54 5.80
CA LEU A 100 2.50 -9.64 4.94
C LEU A 100 2.85 -9.35 3.47
N LEU A 101 3.75 -8.41 3.21
CA LEU A 101 4.22 -8.09 1.86
C LEU A 101 4.95 -9.28 1.21
N VAL A 102 5.86 -9.93 1.93
CA VAL A 102 6.59 -11.11 1.45
C VAL A 102 5.60 -12.24 1.12
N PHE A 103 4.62 -12.48 2.00
CA PHE A 103 3.55 -13.43 1.74
C PHE A 103 2.75 -13.07 0.48
N PHE A 104 2.35 -11.81 0.32
CA PHE A 104 1.59 -11.35 -0.84
C PHE A 104 2.36 -11.52 -2.15
N ILE A 105 3.65 -11.14 -2.17
CA ILE A 105 4.50 -11.29 -3.36
C ILE A 105 4.67 -12.77 -3.72
N THR A 106 4.99 -13.59 -2.73
CA THR A 106 5.27 -15.02 -2.93
C THR A 106 4.03 -15.76 -3.43
N SER A 107 2.89 -15.56 -2.76
CA SER A 107 1.62 -16.17 -3.17
C SER A 107 1.15 -15.69 -4.54
N THR A 108 1.41 -14.42 -4.90
CA THR A 108 1.09 -13.88 -6.25
C THR A 108 1.94 -14.54 -7.33
N LYS A 109 3.24 -14.73 -7.08
CA LYS A 109 4.12 -15.46 -8.02
C LYS A 109 3.66 -16.91 -8.19
N LEU A 110 3.34 -17.58 -7.09
CA LEU A 110 2.85 -18.97 -7.10
C LEU A 110 1.53 -19.10 -7.87
N THR A 111 0.59 -18.17 -7.66
CA THR A 111 -0.70 -18.14 -8.35
C THR A 111 -0.54 -18.00 -9.87
N ARG A 112 0.43 -17.18 -10.30
CA ARG A 112 0.73 -17.01 -11.74
C ARG A 112 1.41 -18.23 -12.34
N TRP A 113 2.31 -18.86 -11.61
CA TRP A 113 2.96 -20.09 -12.06
C TRP A 113 1.95 -21.24 -12.25
N GLY A 114 0.96 -21.34 -11.35
CA GLY A 114 -0.13 -22.31 -11.45
C GLY A 114 -1.30 -21.90 -12.36
N ALA A 115 -1.24 -20.74 -13.01
CA ALA A 115 -2.37 -20.14 -13.73
C ALA A 115 -2.91 -21.03 -14.86
N GLU A 116 -2.02 -21.60 -15.68
CA GLU A 116 -2.41 -22.43 -16.84
C GLU A 116 -3.16 -23.71 -16.44
N LYS A 117 -2.77 -24.31 -15.31
CA LYS A 117 -3.49 -25.47 -14.75
C LYS A 117 -4.83 -25.03 -14.16
N LYS A 118 -4.82 -23.93 -13.39
CA LYS A 118 -6.02 -23.42 -12.71
C LYS A 118 -7.10 -22.98 -13.70
N LYS A 119 -6.72 -22.36 -14.82
CA LYS A 119 -7.63 -21.93 -15.90
C LYS A 119 -8.42 -23.09 -16.52
N LYS A 120 -7.88 -24.32 -16.50
CA LYS A 120 -8.54 -25.51 -17.07
C LYS A 120 -9.54 -26.17 -16.12
N ILE A 121 -9.40 -25.94 -14.80
CA ILE A 121 -10.17 -26.63 -13.77
C ILE A 121 -11.16 -25.73 -13.03
N ASP A 122 -10.92 -24.41 -13.04
CA ASP A 122 -11.68 -23.43 -12.28
C ASP A 122 -12.52 -22.58 -13.24
N VAL A 123 -13.84 -22.74 -13.17
CA VAL A 123 -14.81 -22.01 -14.02
C VAL A 123 -14.81 -20.51 -13.69
N ASP A 124 -14.48 -20.15 -12.45
CA ASP A 124 -14.42 -18.76 -11.97
C ASP A 124 -12.99 -18.18 -12.00
N TYR A 125 -12.13 -18.72 -12.87
CA TYR A 125 -10.74 -18.28 -12.98
C TYR A 125 -10.64 -16.78 -13.27
N LYS A 126 -10.00 -16.06 -12.35
CA LYS A 126 -9.65 -14.65 -12.53
C LYS A 126 -8.20 -14.52 -12.98
N GLU A 127 -8.00 -13.86 -14.12
CA GLU A 127 -6.67 -13.54 -14.62
C GLU A 127 -5.85 -12.76 -13.57
N GLY A 128 -4.65 -13.27 -13.27
CA GLY A 128 -3.75 -12.71 -12.26
C GLY A 128 -4.11 -13.06 -10.81
N GLY A 129 -5.19 -13.82 -10.59
CA GLY A 129 -5.64 -14.23 -9.25
C GLY A 129 -6.14 -13.06 -8.41
N GLN A 130 -6.98 -12.21 -9.01
CA GLN A 130 -7.49 -10.98 -8.36
C GLN A 130 -8.14 -11.29 -7.01
N ARG A 131 -7.51 -10.80 -5.94
CA ARG A 131 -8.00 -10.91 -4.57
C ARG A 131 -8.96 -9.75 -4.24
N ASN A 132 -10.04 -10.06 -3.53
CA ASN A 132 -11.02 -9.08 -3.06
C ASN A 132 -10.70 -8.62 -1.63
N TRP A 133 -11.46 -7.64 -1.13
CA TRP A 133 -11.29 -7.10 0.22
C TRP A 133 -11.43 -8.17 1.31
N VAL A 134 -12.34 -9.14 1.13
CA VAL A 134 -12.54 -10.25 2.07
C VAL A 134 -11.28 -11.09 2.19
N GLN A 135 -10.68 -11.49 1.06
CA GLN A 135 -9.42 -12.25 1.07
C GLN A 135 -8.27 -11.45 1.67
N VAL A 136 -8.22 -10.14 1.44
CA VAL A 136 -7.22 -9.29 2.07
C VAL A 136 -7.40 -9.30 3.59
N PHE A 137 -8.63 -9.17 4.08
CA PHE A 137 -8.92 -9.19 5.51
C PHE A 137 -8.70 -10.58 6.13
N CYS A 138 -9.02 -11.66 5.44
CA CYS A 138 -8.72 -13.01 5.92
C CYS A 138 -7.22 -13.26 6.11
N ASN A 139 -6.37 -12.69 5.24
CA ASN A 139 -4.91 -12.85 5.36
C ASN A 139 -4.25 -11.79 6.25
N GLY A 140 -4.82 -10.58 6.31
CA GLY A 140 -4.22 -9.41 6.95
C GLY A 140 -4.91 -8.96 8.24
N GLY A 141 -6.09 -9.49 8.57
CA GLY A 141 -6.92 -9.06 9.70
C GLY A 141 -6.27 -9.34 11.05
N VAL A 142 -5.85 -10.60 11.30
CA VAL A 142 -5.14 -10.95 12.55
C VAL A 142 -3.84 -10.16 12.72
N PRO A 143 -2.96 -10.03 11.69
CA PRO A 143 -1.82 -9.12 11.78
C PRO A 143 -2.20 -7.66 12.07
N THR A 144 -3.32 -7.17 11.52
CA THR A 144 -3.81 -5.80 11.75
C THR A 144 -4.26 -5.62 13.20
N GLU A 145 -4.98 -6.58 13.76
CA GLU A 145 -5.40 -6.56 15.16
C GLU A 145 -4.19 -6.57 16.10
N LEU A 146 -3.23 -7.46 15.87
CA LEU A 146 -1.97 -7.50 16.63
C LEU A 146 -1.17 -6.20 16.52
N ALA A 147 -1.15 -5.59 15.33
CA ALA A 147 -0.51 -4.30 15.11
C ALA A 147 -1.21 -3.16 15.88
N LEU A 148 -2.54 -3.17 15.97
CA LEU A 148 -3.30 -2.20 16.76
C LEU A 148 -3.02 -2.37 18.26
N LEU A 149 -2.99 -3.61 18.76
CA LEU A 149 -2.61 -3.88 20.16
C LEU A 149 -1.19 -3.38 20.46
N TYR A 150 -0.24 -3.67 19.56
CA TYR A 150 1.15 -3.20 19.65
C TYR A 150 1.28 -1.65 19.62
N MET A 151 0.32 -0.93 19.06
CA MET A 151 0.33 0.54 19.07
C MET A 151 -0.23 1.15 20.36
N ILE A 152 -1.02 0.39 21.11
CA ILE A 152 -1.67 0.84 22.34
C ILE A 152 -0.81 0.50 23.57
N GLU A 153 -0.10 -0.62 23.53
CA GLU A 153 0.90 -1.04 24.53
C GLU A 153 2.24 -0.31 24.36
#